data_AF-A0A6N6PB85-F1
#
_entry.id   AF-A0A6N6PB85-F1
#
_cell.length_a   1.000
_cell.length_b   1.000
_cell.length_c   1.000
_cell.angle_alpha   90.00
_cell.angle_beta   90.00
_cell.angle_gamma   90.00
#
_symmetry.space_group_name_H-M   'P 1'
#
loop_
_entity.id
_entity.type
_entity.pdbx_description
1 polymer ?
#
loop_
_entity_poly.entity_id
_entity_poly.type
_entity_poly.pdbx_seq_one_letter_code
_entity_poly.pdbx_strand_id
1 'polypeptide(L)' 'MTDTFPHIAILGGGLLGGSLALALAELERPPQVRLWARREQTLAEAKRRGITHVTHQLEEAIADASLVILAV' A
#
# COMPACT_ATOMS: atom_id res chain seq x y z
N MET A 1 -9.95 -0.77 23.35
CA MET A 1 -10.08 -1.50 22.07
C MET A 1 -8.95 -1.02 21.19
N THR A 2 -8.01 -1.89 20.80
CA THR A 2 -6.99 -1.50 19.83
C THR A 2 -7.55 -1.85 18.46
N ASP A 3 -8.31 -0.93 17.88
CA ASP A 3 -8.86 -1.10 16.55
C ASP A 3 -7.67 -1.18 15.57
N THR A 4 -7.42 -2.40 15.07
CA THR A 4 -6.31 -2.69 14.16
C THR A 4 -6.85 -2.64 12.73
N PHE A 5 -6.07 -2.10 11.80
CA PHE A 5 -6.40 -2.09 10.37
C PHE A 5 -5.65 -3.24 9.67
N PRO A 6 -6.20 -4.47 9.60
CA PRO A 6 -5.50 -5.63 9.07
C PRO A 6 -5.21 -5.52 7.56
N HIS A 7 -6.04 -4.77 6.82
CA HIS A 7 -5.89 -4.53 5.40
C HIS A 7 -5.91 -3.03 5.12
N ILE A 8 -4.83 -2.51 4.54
CA ILE A 8 -4.64 -1.09 4.25
C ILE A 8 -4.42 -0.92 2.75
N ALA A 9 -5.25 -0.09 2.12
CA ALA A 9 -5.02 0.38 0.76
C ALA A 9 -4.30 1.73 0.79
N ILE A 10 -3.22 1.87 0.02
CA ILE A 10 -2.52 3.15 -0.17
C ILE A 10 -2.67 3.55 -1.64
N LEU A 11 -3.40 4.64 -1.89
CA LEU A 11 -3.62 5.17 -3.22
C LEU A 11 -2.59 6.28 -3.50
N GLY A 12 -1.51 5.93 -4.20
CA GLY A 12 -0.41 6.84 -4.53
C GLY A 12 0.96 6.29 -4.17
N GLY A 13 1.63 5.64 -5.13
CA GLY A 13 2.99 5.09 -4.97
C GLY A 13 4.14 6.09 -5.04
N GLY A 14 3.91 7.37 -4.75
CA GLY A 14 4.95 8.39 -4.70
C GLY A 14 5.86 8.27 -3.47
N LEU A 15 6.58 9.34 -3.13
CA LEU A 15 7.47 9.36 -1.96
C LEU A 15 6.72 9.03 -0.65
N LEU A 16 5.58 9.68 -0.40
CA LEU A 16 4.80 9.46 0.84
C LEU A 16 4.25 8.03 0.90
N GLY A 17 3.41 7.64 -0.07
CA GLY A 17 2.75 6.34 -0.02
C GLY A 17 3.72 5.15 -0.11
N GLY A 18 4.81 5.29 -0.88
CA GLY A 18 5.86 4.28 -0.93
C GLY A 18 6.63 4.17 0.39
N SER A 19 6.98 5.30 1.02
CA SER A 19 7.68 5.27 2.32
C SER A 19 6.80 4.71 3.43
N LEU A 20 5.51 5.06 3.42
CA LEU A 20 4.55 4.50 4.37
C LEU A 20 4.37 2.99 4.19
N ALA A 21 4.24 2.51 2.95
CA ALA A 21 4.14 1.08 2.67
C ALA A 21 5.35 0.30 3.20
N LEU A 22 6.56 0.86 3.07
CA LEU A 22 7.78 0.26 3.61
C LEU A 22 7.80 0.26 5.13
N ALA A 23 7.50 1.41 5.76
CA ALA A 23 7.47 1.51 7.22
C ALA A 23 6.43 0.56 7.85
N LEU A 24 5.27 0.38 7.21
CA LEU A 24 4.24 -0.57 7.67
C LEU A 24 4.70 -2.03 7.58
N ALA A 25 5.56 -2.37 6.60
CA ALA A 25 6.11 -3.71 6.47
C ALA A 25 7.15 -4.06 7.55
N GLU A 26 7.74 -3.06 8.21
CA GLU A 26 8.73 -3.22 9.28
C GLU A 26 8.12 -3.39 10.68
N LEU A 27 6.80 -3.27 10.81
CA LEU A 27 6.11 -3.48 12.09
C LEU A 27 6.25 -4.94 12.57
N GLU A 28 6.25 -5.16 13.89
CA GLU A 28 6.28 -6.51 14.48
C GLU A 28 5.12 -7.40 13.98
N ARG A 29 3.97 -6.77 13.70
CA ARG A 29 2.77 -7.39 13.14
C ARG A 29 2.30 -6.56 11.94
N PRO A 30 2.92 -6.70 10.77
CA PRO A 30 2.65 -5.85 9.63
C PRO A 30 1.25 -6.12 9.07
N PRO A 31 0.45 -5.07 8.79
CA PRO A 31 -0.82 -5.23 8.10
C PRO A 31 -0.60 -5.64 6.64
N GLN A 32 -1.62 -6.19 6.00
CA GLN A 32 -1.59 -6.40 4.56
C GLN A 32 -1.78 -5.07 3.85
N VAL A 33 -0.71 -4.54 3.28
CA VAL A 33 -0.72 -3.29 2.52
C VAL A 33 -0.84 -3.57 1.03
N ARG A 34 -1.83 -2.98 0.35
CA ARG A 34 -1.90 -2.91 -1.12
C ARG A 34 -1.61 -1.49 -1.59
N LEU A 35 -0.56 -1.32 -2.39
CA LEU A 35 -0.19 -0.03 -2.96
C LEU A 35 -0.75 0.09 -4.39
N TRP A 36 -1.58 1.10 -4.60
CA TRP A 36 -2.04 1.47 -5.93
C TRP A 36 -1.19 2.58 -6.52
N ALA A 37 -0.87 2.46 -7.81
CA ALA A 37 -0.32 3.56 -8.59
C ALA A 37 -0.82 3.50 -10.02
N ARG A 38 -1.11 4.68 -10.58
CA ARG A 38 -1.59 4.83 -11.96
C ARG A 38 -0.56 4.40 -13.02
N ARG A 39 0.73 4.57 -12.74
CA ARG A 39 1.83 4.31 -13.70
C ARG A 39 2.48 2.98 -13.39
N GLU A 40 2.59 2.10 -14.38
CA GLU A 40 3.30 0.81 -14.23
C GLU A 40 4.75 0.98 -13.76
N GLN A 41 5.44 2.03 -14.21
CA GLN A 41 6.80 2.35 -13.77
C GLN A 41 6.88 2.53 -12.24
N THR A 42 5.86 3.15 -11.64
CA THR A 42 5.77 3.33 -10.18
C THR A 42 5.57 1.99 -9.47
N LEU A 43 4.76 1.09 -10.04
CA LEU A 43 4.58 -0.27 -9.50
C LEU A 43 5.86 -1.09 -9.59
N ALA A 44 6.57 -1.01 -10.71
CA ALA A 44 7.84 -1.70 -10.90
C ALA A 44 8.90 -1.21 -9.89
N GLU A 45 8.96 0.09 -9.63
CA GLU A 45 9.84 0.65 -8.59
C GLU A 45 9.43 0.19 -7.19
N ALA A 46 8.14 0.24 -6.86
CA ALA A 46 7.62 -0.23 -5.58
C ALA A 46 7.98 -1.71 -5.33
N LYS A 47 7.82 -2.58 -6.33
CA LYS A 47 8.25 -3.99 -6.25
C LYS A 47 9.75 -4.12 -6.02
N ARG A 48 10.59 -3.37 -6.75
CA ARG A 48 12.05 -3.37 -6.57
C ARG A 48 12.47 -2.98 -5.15
N ARG A 49 11.69 -2.10 -4.51
CA ARG A 49 11.93 -1.64 -3.13
C ARG A 49 11.36 -2.59 -2.06
N GLY A 50 10.75 -3.71 -2.44
CA GLY A 50 10.25 -4.73 -1.50
C GLY A 50 8.75 -4.64 -1.20
N ILE A 51 8.00 -3.75 -1.84
CA ILE A 51 6.54 -3.66 -1.66
C ILE A 51 5.89 -4.78 -2.45
N THR A 52 5.30 -5.74 -1.73
CA THR A 52 4.88 -7.03 -2.32
C THR A 52 3.55 -6.95 -3.05
N HIS A 53 2.55 -6.26 -2.48
CA HIS A 53 1.23 -6.12 -3.11
C HIS A 53 1.09 -4.74 -3.73
N VAL A 54 1.23 -4.68 -5.05
CA VAL A 54 1.05 -3.46 -5.82
C VAL A 54 0.13 -3.73 -7.01
N THR A 55 -0.72 -2.76 -7.35
CA THR A 55 -1.66 -2.91 -8.47
C THR A 55 -1.94 -1.57 -9.16
N HIS A 56 -2.32 -1.61 -10.45
CA HIS A 56 -2.87 -0.46 -11.17
C HIS A 56 -4.40 -0.46 -11.18
N GLN A 57 -5.04 -1.54 -10.71
CA GLN A 57 -6.49 -1.68 -10.65
C GLN A 57 -6.97 -1.13 -9.31
N LEU A 58 -7.84 -0.12 -9.36
CA LEU A 58 -8.29 0.56 -8.15
C LEU A 58 -9.17 -0.38 -7.31
N GLU A 59 -10.00 -1.17 -7.97
CA GLU A 59 -10.91 -2.13 -7.40
C GLU A 59 -10.16 -3.18 -6.56
N GLU A 60 -9.05 -3.71 -7.10
CA GLU A 60 -8.17 -4.65 -6.40
C GLU A 60 -7.51 -4.00 -5.17
N ALA A 61 -7.08 -2.74 -5.31
CA ALA A 61 -6.40 -2.03 -4.25
C ALA A 61 -7.28 -1.84 -3.01
N ILE A 62 -8.56 -1.53 -3.20
CA ILE A 62 -9.51 -1.23 -2.12
C ILE A 62 -10.30 -2.45 -1.63
N ALA A 63 -10.24 -3.58 -2.35
CA ALA A 63 -10.96 -4.78 -1.96
C ALA A 63 -10.59 -5.22 -0.53
N ASP A 64 -11.60 -5.35 0.33
CA ASP A 64 -11.48 -5.71 1.76
C ASP A 64 -10.63 -4.76 2.61
N ALA A 65 -10.33 -3.55 2.11
CA ALA A 65 -9.54 -2.58 2.85
C ALA A 65 -10.33 -2.05 4.06
N SER A 66 -9.76 -2.24 5.26
CA SER A 66 -10.26 -1.66 6.51
C SER A 66 -9.85 -0.19 6.70
N LEU A 67 -8.86 0.27 5.93
CA LEU A 67 -8.39 1.64 5.88
C LEU A 67 -7.91 1.97 4.46
N VAL A 68 -8.28 3.14 3.95
CA VAL A 68 -7.77 3.67 2.68
C VAL A 68 -7.02 4.97 2.95
N ILE A 69 -5.79 5.06 2.46
CA ILE A 69 -4.92 6.23 2.60
C ILE A 69 -4.75 6.87 1.23
N LEU A 70 -5.14 8.14 1.10
CA LEU A 70 -4.97 8.92 -0.11
C LEU A 70 -3.63 9.67 -0.03
N ALA A 71 -2.66 9.26 -0.83
CA ALA A 71 -1.30 9.80 -0.87
C ALA A 71 -0.94 10.27 -2.29
N VAL A 72 -1.86 11.04 -2.89
CA VAL A 72 -1.82 11.50 -4.29
C VAL A 72 -1.06 12.80 -4.47
#